data_AF-A0A954XWM3-F1
#
_entry.id   AF-A0A954XWM3-F1
#
_cell.length_a   1.000
_cell.length_b   1.000
_cell.length_c   1.000
_cell.angle_alpha   90.00
_cell.angle_beta   90.00
_cell.angle_gamma   90.00
#
_symmetry.space_group_name_H-M   'P 1'
#
loop_
_entity.id
_entity.type
_entity.pdbx_description
1 polymer ?
#
loop_
_entity_poly.entity_id
_entity_poly.type
_entity_poly.pdbx_seq_one_letter_code
_entity_poly.pdbx_strand_id
1 'polypeptide(L)'
;MKASVLLKHSRGAAYTMAAAAATGAIDAQAEVIYSGPQDIAIGQFASQELNLDGDAYNDILLKNYIFDGGNYQGATVDFAPGQLVGFSANGIVYASALSPGSVIDGTTVGPSFYGSMAYGANNPNGEFDNAVGAFLGLSFPINATNHYGWVRVTIDNAAGTFVINDWAYEDQQGVGIQAGDTGVQPILGDFNDDQRVDGADFLEWQRGVGTLYNAADLADWQANFGTLPGSAAPAAHTVPEPGTLGLLAAGAAGVSLLRRRRSKS
;
A
#
# COMPACT_ATOMS: atom_id res chain seq x y z
N MET A 1 40.96 -23.63 3.27
CA MET A 1 40.01 -23.45 2.15
C MET A 1 38.66 -24.04 2.58
N LYS A 2 37.77 -23.22 3.15
CA LYS A 2 36.30 -23.25 2.94
C LYS A 2 35.64 -22.22 3.86
N ALA A 3 34.71 -21.50 3.26
CA ALA A 3 34.27 -20.17 3.60
C ALA A 3 33.35 -20.10 4.81
N SER A 4 33.49 -18.99 5.54
CA SER A 4 32.56 -18.48 6.53
C SER A 4 31.28 -18.02 5.81
N VAL A 5 30.13 -18.59 6.16
CA VAL A 5 28.81 -18.13 5.71
C VAL A 5 28.26 -17.22 6.80
N LEU A 6 28.33 -15.90 6.55
CA LEU A 6 27.67 -14.87 7.33
C LEU A 6 26.15 -15.02 7.18
N LEU A 7 25.45 -15.31 8.28
CA LEU A 7 24.00 -15.17 8.36
C LEU A 7 23.64 -13.68 8.19
N LYS A 8 22.98 -13.38 7.07
CA LYS A 8 22.33 -12.10 6.79
C LYS A 8 21.16 -11.98 7.75
N HIS A 9 21.30 -11.15 8.80
CA HIS A 9 20.21 -10.88 9.72
C HIS A 9 19.09 -10.18 8.93
N SER A 10 17.92 -10.80 8.91
CA SER A 10 16.68 -10.26 8.34
C SER A 10 16.34 -8.95 9.04
N ARG A 11 16.24 -7.85 8.28
CA ARG A 11 15.67 -6.58 8.74
C ARG A 11 14.16 -6.71 8.79
N GLY A 12 13.64 -7.31 9.85
CA GLY A 12 12.23 -7.20 10.22
C GLY A 12 12.10 -6.09 11.26
N ALA A 13 11.95 -4.85 10.80
CA ALA A 13 11.47 -3.79 11.68
C ALA A 13 9.95 -3.90 11.70
N ALA A 14 9.43 -4.56 12.73
CA ALA A 14 8.02 -4.47 13.11
C ALA A 14 7.80 -3.02 13.56
N TYR A 15 7.20 -2.20 12.70
CA TYR A 15 6.66 -0.91 13.12
C TYR A 15 5.39 -1.20 13.92
N THR A 16 5.53 -1.21 15.25
CA THR A 16 4.38 -1.13 16.14
C THR A 16 3.73 0.24 15.94
N MET A 17 2.52 0.25 15.38
CA MET A 17 1.62 1.40 15.38
C MET A 17 1.48 1.90 16.82
N ALA A 18 2.16 3.00 17.15
CA ALA A 18 1.89 3.74 18.37
C ALA A 18 0.77 4.73 18.03
N ALA A 19 -0.48 4.33 18.28
CA ALA A 19 -1.61 5.24 18.29
C ALA A 19 -1.33 6.36 19.30
N ALA A 20 -0.94 7.54 18.81
CA ALA A 20 -0.74 8.71 19.63
C ALA A 20 -2.10 9.28 20.02
N ALA A 21 -2.54 8.97 21.23
CA ALA A 21 -3.64 9.68 21.88
C ALA A 21 -3.22 11.14 22.15
N ALA A 22 -3.54 12.04 21.22
CA ALA A 22 -3.48 13.49 21.42
C ALA A 22 -4.89 14.07 21.34
N THR A 23 -5.43 14.43 22.50
CA THR A 23 -6.71 15.15 22.63
C THR A 23 -6.58 16.57 22.09
N GLY A 24 -7.20 16.82 20.94
CA GLY A 24 -7.42 18.12 20.33
C GLY A 24 -8.07 17.88 18.98
N ALA A 25 -9.14 18.59 18.63
CA ALA A 25 -9.84 18.40 17.37
C ALA A 25 -8.91 18.69 16.18
N ILE A 26 -8.23 17.64 15.71
CA ILE A 26 -7.67 17.54 14.38
C ILE A 26 -8.85 17.34 13.45
N ASP A 27 -8.97 18.19 12.42
CA ASP A 27 -9.78 17.87 11.24
C ASP A 27 -9.37 16.44 10.87
N ALA A 28 -10.30 15.49 10.99
CA ALA A 28 -10.05 14.13 10.57
C ALA A 28 -9.64 14.22 9.10
N GLN A 29 -8.38 13.91 8.80
CA GLN A 29 -8.01 13.69 7.41
C GLN A 29 -8.57 12.32 7.02
N ALA A 30 -8.96 12.17 5.76
CA ALA A 30 -9.33 10.88 5.20
C ALA A 30 -8.20 9.88 5.50
N GLU A 31 -8.49 8.87 6.30
CA GLU A 31 -7.49 7.88 6.73
C GLU A 31 -7.93 6.56 6.16
N VAL A 32 -7.31 6.20 5.03
CA VAL A 32 -7.45 4.86 4.49
C VAL A 32 -6.68 3.91 5.40
N ILE A 33 -7.41 2.97 5.99
CA ILE A 33 -6.87 1.92 6.85
C ILE A 33 -6.55 0.72 5.97
N TYR A 34 -5.26 0.45 5.80
CA TYR A 34 -4.74 -0.67 5.01
C TYR A 34 -4.31 -1.82 5.91
N SER A 35 -4.77 -3.02 5.58
CA SER A 35 -4.41 -4.25 6.30
C SER A 35 -2.95 -4.67 6.16
N GLY A 36 -2.22 -4.15 5.18
CA GLY A 36 -0.96 -4.76 4.73
C GLY A 36 -1.20 -6.04 3.93
N PRO A 37 -0.15 -6.68 3.38
CA PRO A 37 -0.27 -7.98 2.72
C PRO A 37 -0.73 -9.09 3.69
N GLN A 38 -1.68 -9.90 3.26
CA GLN A 38 -2.34 -10.93 4.08
C GLN A 38 -2.18 -12.33 3.48
N ASP A 39 -2.46 -12.47 2.17
CA ASP A 39 -2.35 -13.72 1.41
C ASP A 39 -3.07 -14.94 2.05
N ILE A 40 -4.33 -14.74 2.40
CA ILE A 40 -5.20 -15.74 3.03
C ILE A 40 -5.86 -16.61 1.96
N ALA A 41 -5.50 -17.90 1.91
CA ALA A 41 -6.13 -18.85 1.00
C ALA A 41 -7.46 -19.38 1.56
N ILE A 42 -8.52 -19.30 0.76
CA ILE A 42 -9.82 -19.93 1.05
C ILE A 42 -9.83 -21.29 0.35
N GLY A 43 -9.77 -22.38 1.12
CA GLY A 43 -9.85 -23.73 0.56
C GLY A 43 -11.18 -23.99 -0.15
N GLN A 44 -11.21 -24.94 -1.08
CA GLN A 44 -12.48 -25.40 -1.66
C GLN A 44 -13.39 -25.98 -0.56
N PHE A 45 -14.69 -25.82 -0.72
CA PHE A 45 -15.74 -26.12 0.26
C PHE A 45 -15.67 -25.29 1.54
N ALA A 46 -14.91 -24.19 1.54
CA ALA A 46 -14.77 -23.32 2.69
C ALA A 46 -15.22 -21.89 2.38
N SER A 47 -15.28 -21.09 3.44
CA SER A 47 -15.54 -19.66 3.37
C SER A 47 -14.65 -18.94 4.37
N GLN A 48 -14.43 -17.66 4.12
CA GLN A 48 -13.68 -16.76 4.98
C GLN A 48 -14.53 -15.54 5.30
N GLU A 49 -14.76 -15.32 6.59
CA GLU A 49 -15.30 -14.07 7.12
C GLU A 49 -14.15 -13.06 7.26
N LEU A 50 -14.36 -11.83 6.81
CA LEU A 50 -13.42 -10.73 7.01
C LEU A 50 -14.08 -9.64 7.83
N ASN A 51 -13.33 -9.17 8.82
CA ASN A 51 -13.61 -7.98 9.59
C ASN A 51 -12.56 -6.94 9.20
N LEU A 52 -13.00 -5.89 8.50
CA LEU A 52 -12.15 -4.87 7.88
C LEU A 52 -11.71 -3.83 8.91
N ASP A 53 -12.60 -3.42 9.81
CA ASP A 53 -12.37 -2.34 10.80
C ASP A 53 -11.89 -2.85 12.18
N GLY A 54 -11.87 -4.18 12.36
CA GLY A 54 -11.45 -4.85 13.58
C GLY A 54 -12.49 -4.80 14.71
N ASP A 55 -13.76 -4.52 14.42
CA ASP A 55 -14.81 -4.42 15.42
C ASP A 55 -15.32 -5.82 15.91
N ALA A 56 -16.51 -5.89 16.52
CA ALA A 56 -17.05 -7.16 17.01
C ALA A 56 -17.80 -7.99 15.94
N TYR A 57 -17.96 -7.45 14.73
CA TYR A 57 -18.77 -7.96 13.64
C TYR A 57 -17.88 -8.25 12.43
N ASN A 58 -18.32 -9.17 11.57
CA ASN A 58 -17.67 -9.35 10.27
C ASN A 58 -18.40 -8.50 9.24
N ASP A 59 -17.66 -8.03 8.23
CA ASP A 59 -18.19 -7.13 7.22
C ASP A 59 -18.53 -7.87 5.92
N ILE A 60 -17.70 -8.85 5.56
CA ILE A 60 -17.86 -9.58 4.32
C ILE A 60 -17.47 -11.06 4.44
N LEU A 61 -18.36 -11.92 3.96
CA LEU A 61 -18.17 -13.33 3.76
C LEU A 61 -17.79 -13.65 2.30
N LEU A 62 -16.62 -14.27 2.12
CA LEU A 62 -16.14 -14.78 0.84
C LEU A 62 -16.23 -16.31 0.80
N LYS A 63 -16.82 -16.86 -0.26
CA LYS A 63 -17.10 -18.31 -0.40
C LYS A 63 -16.25 -18.90 -1.51
N ASN A 64 -15.68 -20.09 -1.28
CA ASN A 64 -15.04 -20.92 -2.29
C ASN A 64 -15.65 -22.34 -2.24
N TYR A 65 -16.77 -22.55 -2.92
CA TYR A 65 -17.56 -23.77 -2.85
C TYR A 65 -17.50 -24.56 -4.16
N ILE A 66 -18.06 -25.77 -4.13
CA ILE A 66 -18.40 -26.53 -5.34
C ILE A 66 -19.91 -26.72 -5.35
N PHE A 67 -20.53 -26.36 -6.46
CA PHE A 67 -21.94 -26.60 -6.73
C PHE A 67 -22.10 -27.52 -7.96
N ASP A 68 -23.34 -27.92 -8.24
CA ASP A 68 -23.68 -28.66 -9.45
C ASP A 68 -23.39 -27.79 -10.69
N GLY A 69 -22.21 -27.97 -11.27
CA GLY A 69 -21.68 -27.13 -12.36
C GLY A 69 -20.19 -26.83 -12.25
N GLY A 70 -19.60 -26.95 -11.07
CA GLY A 70 -18.16 -26.77 -10.84
C GLY A 70 -17.84 -25.87 -9.65
N ASN A 71 -16.65 -25.29 -9.68
CA ASN A 71 -16.17 -24.39 -8.62
C ASN A 71 -16.94 -23.08 -8.66
N TYR A 72 -17.37 -22.59 -7.50
CA TYR A 72 -18.12 -21.34 -7.35
C TYR A 72 -17.42 -20.45 -6.33
N GLN A 73 -17.18 -19.19 -6.70
CA GLN A 73 -16.76 -18.14 -5.79
C GLN A 73 -17.79 -17.02 -5.75
N GLY A 74 -18.08 -16.54 -4.54
CA GLY A 74 -19.07 -15.49 -4.32
C GLY A 74 -18.77 -14.68 -3.07
N ALA A 75 -19.37 -13.51 -3.00
CA ALA A 75 -19.22 -12.56 -1.90
C ALA A 75 -20.59 -12.19 -1.31
N THR A 76 -20.62 -11.89 -0.01
CA THR A 76 -21.79 -11.41 0.71
C THR A 76 -21.34 -10.42 1.78
N VAL A 77 -21.81 -9.18 1.72
CA VAL A 77 -21.67 -8.19 2.80
C VAL A 77 -22.69 -8.53 3.89
N ASP A 78 -22.25 -8.59 5.14
CA ASP A 78 -23.03 -9.24 6.21
C ASP A 78 -24.12 -8.34 6.80
N PHE A 79 -23.92 -7.02 6.77
CA PHE A 79 -24.81 -6.06 7.42
C PHE A 79 -25.31 -4.96 6.50
N ALA A 80 -26.59 -4.65 6.63
CA ALA A 80 -27.21 -3.51 5.96
C ALA A 80 -26.73 -2.18 6.60
N PRO A 81 -26.52 -1.11 5.79
CA PRO A 81 -26.88 -0.97 4.38
C PRO A 81 -25.73 -1.29 3.41
N GLY A 82 -24.77 -2.14 3.83
CA GLY A 82 -23.63 -2.51 3.01
C GLY A 82 -24.01 -3.23 1.71
N GLN A 83 -23.22 -2.98 0.66
CA GLN A 83 -23.45 -3.48 -0.69
C GLN A 83 -22.11 -3.80 -1.37
N LEU A 84 -22.12 -4.68 -2.37
CA LEU A 84 -20.98 -4.86 -3.26
C LEU A 84 -21.06 -3.88 -4.42
N VAL A 85 -19.92 -3.52 -5.01
CA VAL A 85 -19.87 -2.96 -6.37
C VAL A 85 -20.10 -4.10 -7.36
N GLY A 86 -21.14 -3.98 -8.18
CA GLY A 86 -21.55 -5.06 -9.07
C GLY A 86 -22.65 -4.66 -10.03
N PHE A 87 -23.25 -5.68 -10.65
CA PHE A 87 -24.29 -5.50 -11.66
C PHE A 87 -25.23 -6.70 -11.71
N SER A 88 -26.39 -6.51 -12.34
CA SER A 88 -27.35 -7.59 -12.60
C SER A 88 -27.36 -7.94 -14.08
N ALA A 89 -27.22 -9.23 -14.40
CA ALA A 89 -27.35 -9.75 -15.76
C ALA A 89 -28.13 -11.05 -15.76
N ASN A 90 -29.15 -11.16 -16.61
CA ASN A 90 -29.99 -12.35 -16.76
C ASN A 90 -30.60 -12.87 -15.44
N GLY A 91 -30.97 -11.96 -14.53
CA GLY A 91 -31.55 -12.31 -13.22
C GLY A 91 -30.55 -12.77 -12.17
N ILE A 92 -29.25 -12.73 -12.45
CA ILE A 92 -28.17 -13.03 -11.51
C ILE A 92 -27.46 -11.73 -11.16
N VAL A 93 -27.07 -11.58 -9.89
CA VAL A 93 -26.22 -10.48 -9.42
C VAL A 93 -24.76 -10.93 -9.44
N TYR A 94 -23.90 -10.10 -10.02
CA TYR A 94 -22.47 -10.30 -10.15
C TYR A 94 -21.72 -9.22 -9.38
N ALA A 95 -20.60 -9.60 -8.78
CA ALA A 95 -19.62 -8.63 -8.31
C ALA A 95 -18.76 -8.16 -9.50
N SER A 96 -18.37 -6.89 -9.51
CA SER A 96 -17.47 -6.35 -10.52
C SER A 96 -16.00 -6.52 -10.13
N ALA A 97 -15.18 -6.95 -11.08
CA ALA A 97 -13.73 -7.01 -10.93
C ALA A 97 -13.12 -5.65 -11.27
N LEU A 98 -12.79 -4.87 -10.23
CA LEU A 98 -12.31 -3.51 -10.37
C LEU A 98 -10.80 -3.49 -10.66
N SER A 99 -10.41 -2.50 -11.49
CA SER A 99 -9.00 -2.17 -11.74
C SER A 99 -8.47 -1.18 -10.69
N PRO A 100 -7.15 -1.14 -10.42
CA PRO A 100 -6.56 -0.10 -9.58
C PRO A 100 -7.05 1.31 -9.96
N GLY A 101 -7.37 2.13 -8.97
CA GLY A 101 -7.87 3.50 -9.17
C GLY A 101 -9.38 3.64 -9.43
N SER A 102 -10.11 2.52 -9.56
CA SER A 102 -11.57 2.56 -9.73
C SER A 102 -12.25 3.10 -8.48
N VAL A 103 -13.19 4.04 -8.64
CA VAL A 103 -13.87 4.69 -7.51
C VAL A 103 -14.91 3.77 -6.88
N ILE A 104 -14.88 3.69 -5.56
CA ILE A 104 -15.82 2.92 -4.73
C ILE A 104 -16.48 3.92 -3.77
N ASP A 105 -17.73 4.26 -4.04
CA ASP A 105 -18.50 5.22 -3.26
C ASP A 105 -20.00 4.93 -3.33
N GLY A 106 -20.82 5.81 -2.74
CA GLY A 106 -22.28 5.65 -2.68
C GLY A 106 -22.99 5.69 -4.04
N THR A 107 -22.28 6.05 -5.11
CA THR A 107 -22.79 6.04 -6.49
C THR A 107 -22.42 4.78 -7.26
N THR A 108 -21.41 4.03 -6.80
CA THR A 108 -20.91 2.82 -7.48
C THR A 108 -21.30 1.52 -6.79
N VAL A 109 -21.55 1.54 -5.48
CA VAL A 109 -22.05 0.36 -4.77
C VAL A 109 -23.49 0.02 -5.15
N GLY A 110 -23.80 -1.28 -5.17
CA GLY A 110 -25.04 -1.84 -5.68
C GLY A 110 -24.77 -2.84 -6.82
N PRO A 111 -25.81 -3.57 -7.26
CA PRO A 111 -27.20 -3.42 -6.87
C PRO A 111 -27.58 -4.20 -5.60
N SER A 112 -26.69 -5.00 -5.03
CA SER A 112 -27.01 -5.90 -3.92
C SER A 112 -25.85 -6.06 -2.93
N PHE A 113 -26.17 -6.63 -1.78
CA PHE A 113 -25.20 -7.01 -0.74
C PHE A 113 -24.54 -8.37 -1.01
N TYR A 114 -24.93 -9.07 -2.08
CA TYR A 114 -24.31 -10.32 -2.50
C TYR A 114 -24.06 -10.32 -4.01
N GLY A 115 -23.13 -11.15 -4.46
CA GLY A 115 -22.83 -11.28 -5.88
C GLY A 115 -22.03 -12.53 -6.19
N SER A 116 -22.31 -13.13 -7.35
CA SER A 116 -21.43 -14.14 -7.96
C SER A 116 -20.14 -13.48 -8.42
N MET A 117 -18.99 -14.03 -8.04
CA MET A 117 -17.69 -13.56 -8.53
C MET A 117 -17.24 -14.42 -9.72
N ALA A 118 -17.30 -15.74 -9.56
CA ALA A 118 -16.83 -16.70 -10.56
C ALA A 118 -17.64 -18.01 -10.47
N TYR A 119 -18.05 -18.54 -11.62
CA TYR A 119 -18.68 -19.87 -11.74
C TYR A 119 -18.50 -20.45 -13.16
N GLY A 120 -17.46 -20.02 -13.88
CA GLY A 120 -17.18 -20.43 -15.25
C GLY A 120 -18.40 -20.31 -16.17
N ALA A 121 -18.63 -21.36 -16.97
CA ALA A 121 -19.70 -21.37 -17.96
C ALA A 121 -21.13 -21.28 -17.37
N ASN A 122 -21.31 -21.59 -16.09
CA ASN A 122 -22.61 -21.50 -15.43
C ASN A 122 -23.03 -20.05 -15.15
N ASN A 123 -22.06 -19.17 -14.85
CA ASN A 123 -22.30 -17.72 -14.70
C ASN A 123 -21.39 -16.95 -15.67
N PRO A 124 -21.72 -16.91 -16.97
CA PRO A 124 -20.82 -16.45 -18.03
C PRO A 124 -20.47 -14.95 -17.99
N ASN A 125 -21.12 -14.17 -17.12
CA ASN A 125 -20.76 -12.77 -16.88
C ASN A 125 -19.88 -12.59 -15.63
N GLY A 126 -19.40 -13.68 -15.01
CA GLY A 126 -18.48 -13.62 -13.88
C GLY A 126 -17.16 -12.96 -14.28
N GLU A 127 -16.77 -11.90 -13.59
CA GLU A 127 -15.57 -11.14 -13.92
C GLU A 127 -14.31 -11.66 -13.20
N PHE A 128 -14.45 -12.60 -12.27
CA PHE A 128 -13.34 -13.11 -11.46
C PHE A 128 -12.84 -14.52 -11.84
N ASP A 129 -13.34 -15.13 -12.92
CA ASP A 129 -12.99 -16.53 -13.26
C ASP A 129 -11.47 -16.78 -13.37
N ASN A 130 -10.70 -15.76 -13.77
CA ASN A 130 -9.23 -15.80 -13.89
C ASN A 130 -8.59 -14.50 -13.35
N ALA A 131 -9.10 -13.99 -12.23
CA ALA A 131 -8.62 -12.74 -11.64
C ALA A 131 -7.25 -12.92 -10.97
N VAL A 132 -6.31 -12.02 -11.26
CA VAL A 132 -5.01 -11.95 -10.56
C VAL A 132 -4.87 -10.55 -9.97
N GLY A 133 -4.99 -10.44 -8.64
CA GLY A 133 -4.94 -9.17 -7.93
C GLY A 133 -6.03 -8.17 -8.34
N ALA A 134 -7.23 -8.66 -8.69
CA ALA A 134 -8.38 -7.81 -8.98
C ALA A 134 -9.05 -7.34 -7.69
N PHE A 135 -9.76 -6.22 -7.73
CA PHE A 135 -10.38 -5.64 -6.54
C PHE A 135 -11.89 -5.90 -6.53
N LEU A 136 -12.39 -6.39 -5.40
CA LEU A 136 -13.80 -6.41 -5.05
C LEU A 136 -14.09 -5.13 -4.26
N GLY A 137 -14.96 -4.25 -4.78
CA GLY A 137 -15.41 -3.06 -4.05
C GLY A 137 -16.65 -3.34 -3.21
N LEU A 138 -16.75 -2.69 -2.05
CA LEU A 138 -17.91 -2.80 -1.16
C LEU A 138 -18.15 -1.52 -0.37
N SER A 139 -19.39 -1.34 0.10
CA SER A 139 -19.70 -0.56 1.28
C SER A 139 -20.04 -1.50 2.44
N PHE A 140 -19.71 -1.09 3.65
CA PHE A 140 -20.08 -1.79 4.89
C PHE A 140 -20.38 -0.79 6.01
N PRO A 141 -21.26 -1.14 6.97
CA PRO A 141 -21.63 -0.22 8.04
C PRO A 141 -20.68 -0.27 9.24
N ILE A 142 -20.04 0.85 9.56
CA ILE A 142 -19.46 1.10 10.88
C ILE A 142 -20.46 1.95 11.67
N ASN A 143 -20.92 1.46 12.82
CA ASN A 143 -21.97 2.12 13.62
C ASN A 143 -23.23 2.50 12.81
N ALA A 144 -23.68 1.59 11.94
CA ALA A 144 -24.83 1.76 11.02
C ALA A 144 -24.65 2.84 9.93
N THR A 145 -23.42 3.25 9.65
CA THR A 145 -23.11 4.24 8.62
C THR A 145 -22.13 3.70 7.60
N ASN A 146 -22.41 3.93 6.31
CA ASN A 146 -21.60 3.35 5.23
C ASN A 146 -20.19 3.94 5.19
N HIS A 147 -19.23 3.03 5.16
CA HIS A 147 -17.84 3.23 4.80
C HIS A 147 -17.57 2.42 3.54
N TYR A 148 -16.50 2.75 2.83
CA TYR A 148 -16.19 2.11 1.55
C TYR A 148 -14.82 1.47 1.62
N GLY A 149 -14.72 0.29 1.02
CA GLY A 149 -13.50 -0.49 1.03
C GLY A 149 -13.32 -1.30 -0.24
N TRP A 150 -12.15 -1.91 -0.33
CA TRP A 150 -11.83 -2.89 -1.33
C TRP A 150 -11.17 -4.11 -0.70
N VAL A 151 -11.41 -5.28 -1.30
CA VAL A 151 -10.68 -6.52 -1.02
C VAL A 151 -10.00 -6.96 -2.31
N ARG A 152 -8.67 -7.08 -2.30
CA ARG A 152 -7.92 -7.56 -3.46
C ARG A 152 -7.82 -9.07 -3.43
N VAL A 153 -8.12 -9.70 -4.54
CA VAL A 153 -8.23 -11.16 -4.63
C VAL A 153 -7.54 -11.72 -5.87
N THR A 154 -7.10 -12.96 -5.75
CA THR A 154 -6.63 -13.79 -6.86
C THR A 154 -7.48 -15.05 -6.91
N ILE A 155 -8.14 -15.29 -8.04
CA ILE A 155 -9.05 -16.40 -8.27
C ILE A 155 -8.67 -17.09 -9.59
N ASP A 156 -8.50 -18.41 -9.52
CA ASP A 156 -8.54 -19.30 -10.67
C ASP A 156 -9.72 -20.24 -10.45
N ASN A 157 -10.83 -19.94 -11.12
CA ASN A 157 -12.07 -20.70 -10.98
C ASN A 157 -11.91 -22.13 -11.48
N ALA A 158 -11.18 -22.36 -12.57
CA ALA A 158 -10.97 -23.70 -13.11
C ALA A 158 -10.19 -24.59 -12.12
N ALA A 159 -9.20 -24.02 -11.45
CA ALA A 159 -8.45 -24.68 -10.37
C ALA A 159 -9.17 -24.67 -9.01
N GLY A 160 -10.24 -23.88 -8.87
CA GLY A 160 -10.98 -23.69 -7.62
C GLY A 160 -10.15 -23.02 -6.53
N THR A 161 -9.21 -22.15 -6.92
CA THR A 161 -8.36 -21.42 -5.98
C THR A 161 -8.91 -20.02 -5.75
N PHE A 162 -8.84 -19.57 -4.51
CA PHE A 162 -9.26 -18.24 -4.09
C PHE A 162 -8.33 -17.78 -2.96
N VAL A 163 -7.59 -16.70 -3.22
CA VAL A 163 -6.72 -16.04 -2.24
C VAL A 163 -7.20 -14.60 -2.04
N ILE A 164 -7.35 -14.19 -0.78
CA ILE A 164 -7.46 -12.79 -0.37
C ILE A 164 -6.04 -12.27 -0.21
N ASN A 165 -5.64 -11.33 -1.06
CA ASN A 165 -4.28 -10.78 -1.01
C ASN A 165 -4.14 -9.74 0.11
N ASP A 166 -5.08 -8.80 0.18
CA ASP A 166 -5.16 -7.73 1.18
C ASP A 166 -6.47 -6.94 1.03
N TRP A 167 -6.70 -5.98 1.92
CA TRP A 167 -7.85 -5.06 1.89
C TRP A 167 -7.49 -3.69 2.47
N ALA A 168 -8.28 -2.67 2.11
CA ALA A 168 -8.31 -1.38 2.78
C ALA A 168 -9.71 -0.79 2.80
N TYR A 169 -9.95 0.17 3.70
CA TYR A 169 -11.18 0.95 3.74
C TYR A 169 -10.90 2.40 4.12
N GLU A 170 -11.82 3.30 3.78
CA GLU A 170 -11.82 4.70 4.22
C GLU A 170 -12.59 4.82 5.54
N ASP A 171 -11.92 5.27 6.62
CA ASP A 171 -12.50 5.40 7.97
C ASP A 171 -13.41 6.62 8.11
N GLN A 172 -13.43 7.51 7.11
CA GLN A 172 -14.39 8.60 7.07
C GLN A 172 -15.75 8.17 6.51
N GLN A 173 -16.78 8.35 7.35
CA GLN A 173 -18.17 8.10 6.97
C GLN A 173 -18.52 8.75 5.64
N GLY A 174 -19.01 7.93 4.71
CA GLY A 174 -19.55 8.40 3.43
C GLY A 174 -18.51 8.86 2.41
N VAL A 175 -17.21 8.84 2.74
CA VAL A 175 -16.13 9.22 1.82
C VAL A 175 -15.70 8.00 1.00
N GLY A 176 -15.73 8.13 -0.32
CA GLY A 176 -15.34 7.05 -1.22
C GLY A 176 -13.83 6.80 -1.24
N ILE A 177 -13.45 5.57 -1.61
CA ILE A 177 -12.06 5.12 -1.75
C ILE A 177 -11.78 4.69 -3.19
N GLN A 178 -10.53 4.79 -3.63
CA GLN A 178 -10.10 4.18 -4.89
C GLN A 178 -9.63 2.75 -4.66
N ALA A 179 -9.98 1.83 -5.56
CA ALA A 179 -9.51 0.45 -5.52
C ALA A 179 -7.98 0.40 -5.53
N GLY A 180 -7.39 -0.25 -4.52
CA GLY A 180 -5.94 -0.33 -4.35
C GLY A 180 -5.30 0.89 -3.69
N ASP A 181 -6.08 1.89 -3.27
CA ASP A 181 -5.60 2.92 -2.37
C ASP A 181 -5.30 2.30 -1.01
N THR A 182 -4.05 2.45 -0.57
CA THR A 182 -3.55 1.95 0.72
C THR A 182 -3.35 3.08 1.73
N GLY A 183 -3.85 4.27 1.40
CA GLY A 183 -3.64 5.49 2.16
C GLY A 183 -2.28 6.12 1.95
N VAL A 184 -2.01 7.10 2.80
CA VAL A 184 -0.73 7.78 2.86
C VAL A 184 0.29 6.80 3.42
N GLN A 185 1.09 6.21 2.54
CA GLN A 185 2.20 5.36 2.97
C GLN A 185 3.18 6.21 3.79
N PRO A 186 3.52 5.81 5.03
CA PRO A 186 4.53 6.51 5.82
C PRO A 186 5.82 6.62 5.02
N ILE A 187 6.26 7.83 4.72
CA ILE A 187 7.52 8.05 4.03
C ILE A 187 8.61 8.06 5.10
N LEU A 188 9.54 7.11 5.04
CA LEU A 188 10.65 7.07 5.98
C LEU A 188 11.46 8.38 5.90
N GLY A 189 11.49 9.12 7.01
CA GLY A 189 12.13 10.43 7.08
C GLY A 189 11.19 11.63 6.88
N ASP A 190 9.90 11.42 6.60
CA ASP A 190 8.86 12.43 6.77
C ASP A 190 8.50 12.46 8.25
N PHE A 191 8.96 13.50 8.95
CA PHE A 191 8.85 13.61 10.40
C PHE A 191 7.76 14.60 10.83
N ASN A 192 7.22 15.36 9.89
CA ASN A 192 6.13 16.30 10.13
C ASN A 192 4.80 15.87 9.49
N ASP A 193 4.76 14.67 8.90
CA ASP A 193 3.62 14.03 8.25
C ASP A 193 3.02 14.88 7.12
N ASP A 194 3.84 15.65 6.40
CA ASP A 194 3.39 16.52 5.30
C ASP A 194 3.49 15.87 3.90
N GLN A 195 3.82 14.57 3.87
CA GLN A 195 4.02 13.75 2.69
C GLN A 195 5.22 14.18 1.84
N ARG A 196 6.20 14.85 2.45
CA ARG A 196 7.46 15.23 1.82
C ARG A 196 8.59 14.85 2.75
N VAL A 197 9.76 14.62 2.16
CA VAL A 197 11.00 14.47 2.92
C VAL A 197 11.91 15.59 2.51
N ASP A 198 11.86 16.69 3.26
CA ASP A 198 12.57 17.92 2.95
C ASP A 198 13.24 18.56 4.18
N GLY A 199 13.59 19.84 4.06
CA GLY A 199 14.29 20.57 5.13
C GLY A 199 13.43 20.75 6.38
N ALA A 200 12.10 20.77 6.26
CA ALA A 200 11.18 20.87 7.38
C ALA A 200 11.29 19.63 8.29
N ASP A 201 11.37 18.44 7.69
CA ASP A 201 11.58 17.18 8.40
C ASP A 201 12.91 17.16 9.12
N PHE A 202 13.98 17.61 8.46
CA PHE A 202 15.29 17.68 9.10
C PHE A 202 15.26 18.56 10.36
N LEU A 203 14.53 19.68 10.31
CA LEU A 203 14.36 20.54 11.48
C LEU A 203 13.54 19.87 12.58
N GLU A 204 12.55 19.04 12.23
CA GLU A 204 11.78 18.24 13.18
C GLU A 204 12.65 17.17 13.84
N TRP A 205 13.44 16.44 13.04
CA TRP A 205 14.45 15.51 13.54
C TRP A 205 15.41 16.17 14.52
N GLN A 206 15.94 17.35 14.17
CA GLN A 206 16.87 18.09 15.04
C GLN A 206 16.25 18.49 16.38
N ARG A 207 14.94 18.78 16.42
CA ARG A 207 14.23 19.10 17.66
C ARG A 207 13.97 17.87 18.52
N GLY A 208 13.76 16.70 17.91
CA GLY A 208 13.43 15.45 18.59
C GLY A 208 14.59 14.47 18.80
N VAL A 209 15.79 14.76 18.29
CA VAL A 209 16.92 13.82 18.42
C VAL A 209 17.33 13.59 19.87
N GLY A 210 17.46 12.32 20.26
CA GLY A 210 17.75 11.90 21.63
C GLY A 210 16.53 11.70 22.52
N THR A 211 15.32 12.03 22.02
CA THR A 211 14.05 11.72 22.70
C THR A 211 13.11 10.94 21.78
N LEU A 212 12.72 11.53 20.66
CA LEU A 212 11.80 10.98 19.66
C LEU A 212 12.56 10.29 18.52
N TYR A 213 13.70 10.86 18.12
CA TYR A 213 14.48 10.40 16.97
C TYR A 213 15.90 10.03 17.33
N ASN A 214 16.52 9.22 16.49
CA ASN A 214 17.87 8.72 16.62
C ASN A 214 18.62 8.77 15.28
N ALA A 215 19.83 8.20 15.24
CA ALA A 215 20.70 8.22 14.07
C ALA A 215 20.18 7.37 12.89
N ALA A 216 19.36 6.34 13.14
CA ALA A 216 18.72 5.56 12.10
C ALA A 216 17.65 6.38 11.37
N ASP A 217 16.84 7.15 12.10
CA ASP A 217 15.84 8.04 11.51
C ASP A 217 16.50 9.09 10.61
N LEU A 218 17.66 9.63 11.02
CA LEU A 218 18.43 10.52 10.14
C LEU A 218 18.86 9.83 8.84
N ALA A 219 19.24 8.55 8.91
CA ALA A 219 19.63 7.79 7.73
C ALA A 219 18.43 7.55 6.79
N ASP A 220 17.24 7.38 7.35
CA ASP A 220 15.98 7.28 6.61
C ASP A 220 15.65 8.59 5.89
N TRP A 221 15.75 9.74 6.58
CA TRP A 221 15.63 11.06 5.94
C TRP A 221 16.66 11.25 4.82
N GLN A 222 17.92 10.90 5.05
CA GLN A 222 18.98 11.01 4.04
C GLN A 222 18.71 10.14 2.80
N ALA A 223 18.14 8.95 3.00
CA ALA A 223 17.82 8.03 1.92
C ALA A 223 16.63 8.51 1.07
N ASN A 224 15.69 9.25 1.69
CA ASN A 224 14.45 9.67 1.06
C ASN A 224 14.37 11.18 0.77
N PHE A 225 15.40 11.97 1.07
CA PHE A 225 15.35 13.42 0.84
C PHE A 225 14.99 13.78 -0.61
N GLY A 226 13.95 14.60 -0.76
CA GLY A 226 13.39 15.02 -2.05
C GLY A 226 12.41 14.03 -2.68
N THR A 227 12.02 12.95 -1.99
CA THR A 227 10.94 12.06 -2.46
C THR A 227 9.56 12.71 -2.30
N LEU A 228 8.67 12.39 -3.24
CA LEU A 228 7.24 12.69 -3.20
C LEU A 228 6.46 11.38 -3.41
N PRO A 229 5.24 11.24 -2.86
CA PRO A 229 4.37 10.10 -3.15
C PRO A 229 4.23 9.88 -4.66
N GLY A 230 4.41 8.65 -5.12
CA GLY A 230 4.28 8.27 -6.53
C GLY A 230 5.42 8.71 -7.46
N SER A 231 6.48 9.34 -6.94
CA SER A 231 7.67 9.65 -7.74
C SER A 231 8.64 8.46 -7.75
N ALA A 232 9.05 8.02 -8.94
CA ALA A 232 10.12 7.03 -9.07
C ALA A 232 11.39 7.55 -8.37
N ALA A 233 12.11 6.64 -7.69
CA ALA A 233 13.33 6.99 -6.96
C ALA A 233 14.27 7.85 -7.83
N PRO A 234 14.81 8.96 -7.29
CA PRO A 234 15.70 9.82 -8.06
C PRO A 234 16.91 8.99 -8.52
N ALA A 235 17.24 9.10 -9.82
CA ALA A 235 18.43 8.46 -10.35
C ALA A 235 19.66 8.99 -9.60
N ALA A 236 20.55 8.09 -9.18
CA ALA A 236 21.78 8.46 -8.49
C ALA A 236 22.61 9.39 -9.38
N HIS A 237 22.57 10.69 -9.11
CA HIS A 237 23.44 11.66 -9.76
C HIS A 237 24.84 11.48 -9.18
N THR A 238 25.75 10.90 -9.97
CA THR A 238 27.17 10.91 -9.63
C THR A 238 27.63 12.37 -9.59
N VAL A 239 27.91 12.87 -8.39
CA VAL A 239 28.51 14.19 -8.22
C VAL A 239 29.86 14.19 -8.94
N PRO A 240 30.07 15.03 -9.97
CA PRO A 240 31.38 15.12 -10.62
C PRO A 240 32.42 15.53 -9.59
N GLU A 241 33.50 14.76 -9.47
CA GLU A 241 34.56 15.08 -8.50
C GLU A 241 35.05 16.52 -8.74
N PRO A 242 35.12 17.37 -7.70
CA PRO A 242 35.66 18.71 -7.84
C PRO A 242 37.10 18.57 -8.36
N GLY A 243 37.46 19.37 -9.38
CA GLY A 243 38.72 19.35 -10.14
C GLY A 243 40.01 19.61 -9.35
N THR A 244 40.10 19.12 -8.12
CA THR A 244 41.24 19.11 -7.22
C THR A 244 42.49 18.53 -7.89
N LEU A 245 42.35 17.51 -8.74
CA LEU A 245 43.47 16.99 -9.55
C LEU A 245 43.98 18.02 -10.57
N GLY A 246 43.09 18.82 -11.18
CA GLY A 246 43.47 19.89 -12.10
C GLY A 246 44.19 21.04 -11.40
N LEU A 247 43.73 21.44 -10.22
CA LEU A 247 44.36 22.47 -9.38
C LEU A 247 45.73 22.02 -8.86
N LEU A 248 45.89 20.74 -8.50
CA LEU A 248 47.16 20.19 -8.05
C LEU A 248 48.20 20.17 -9.19
N ALA A 249 47.79 19.77 -10.39
CA ALA A 249 48.65 19.78 -11.57
C ALA A 249 49.09 21.20 -11.96
N ALA A 250 48.17 22.17 -11.93
CA ALA A 250 48.48 23.58 -12.20
C ALA A 250 49.43 24.18 -11.14
N GLY A 251 49.23 23.83 -9.87
CA GLY A 251 50.11 24.24 -8.76
C GLY A 251 51.53 23.68 -8.90
N ALA A 252 51.67 22.39 -9.23
CA ALA A 252 52.97 21.74 -9.42
C ALA A 252 53.75 22.33 -10.61
N ALA A 253 53.06 22.67 -11.70
CA ALA A 253 53.65 23.35 -12.85
C ALA A 253 54.12 24.76 -12.50
N GLY A 254 53.32 25.53 -11.75
CA GLY A 254 53.67 26.88 -11.30
C GLY A 254 54.92 26.90 -10.41
N VAL A 255 55.01 25.99 -9.43
CA VAL A 255 56.18 25.87 -8.54
C VAL A 255 57.45 25.47 -9.31
N SER A 256 57.32 24.58 -10.29
CA SER A 256 58.44 24.15 -11.14
C SER A 256 58.99 25.28 -12.02
N LEU A 257 58.11 26.14 -12.56
CA LEU A 257 58.50 27.32 -13.33
C LEU A 257 59.18 28.40 -12.47
N LEU A 258 58.70 28.59 -11.24
CA LEU A 258 59.31 29.53 -10.28
C LEU A 258 60.71 29.08 -9.84
N ARG A 259 60.95 27.77 -9.65
CA ARG A 259 62.28 27.23 -9.33
C ARG A 259 63.31 27.46 -10.44
N ARG A 260 62.91 27.32 -11.72
CA ARG A 260 63.83 27.53 -12.85
C ARG A 260 64.30 28.99 -13.01
N ARG A 261 63.48 29.97 -12.62
CA ARG A 261 63.83 31.40 -12.68
C ARG A 261 64.87 31.82 -11.65
N ARG A 262 64.91 31.17 -10.48
CA ARG A 262 65.88 31.49 -9.41
C ARG A 262 67.30 30.95 -9.63
N SER A 263 67.49 30.01 -10.56
CA SER A 263 68.79 29.39 -10.84
C SER A 263 69.64 30.14 -11.88
N LYS A 264 69.15 31.26 -12.43
CA LYS A 264 69.83 32.03 -13.51
C LYS A 264 70.28 33.44 -13.09
N SER A 265 70.44 33.71 -11.79
CA SER A 265 71.02 34.97 -11.29
C SER A 265 72.37 34.74 -10.63
#